data_AF-A0A813ETI4-F1
#
_entry.id   AF-A0A813ETI4-F1
#
_cell.length_a   1.000
_cell.length_b   1.000
_cell.length_c   1.000
_cell.angle_alpha   90.00
_cell.angle_beta   90.00
_cell.angle_gamma   90.00
#
_symmetry.space_group_name_H-M   'P 1'
#
loop_
_entity.id
_entity.type
_entity.pdbx_description
1 polymer ?
#
loop_
_entity_poly.entity_id
_entity_poly.type
_entity_poly.pdbx_seq_one_letter_code
_entity_poly.pdbx_strand_id
1 'polypeptide(L)'
;YYKKKGKVEKVRNQYTADVRMVDSRDLIRLEQEMLETVIPNVGKAVRLVKGTHKGRKATMRAVDFEGFCVSVELEDGTLMDGLPYDQVCKIDD
;
A
#
# COMPACT_ATOMS: atom_id res chain seq x y z
N TYR A 1 -8.28 -11.44 -12.97
CA TYR A 1 -7.50 -10.36 -12.31
C TYR A 1 -6.47 -10.87 -11.29
N TYR A 2 -6.24 -12.20 -11.17
CA TYR A 2 -5.25 -12.75 -10.24
C TYR A 2 -3.82 -12.22 -10.50
N LYS A 3 -3.11 -11.84 -9.43
CA LYS A 3 -1.76 -11.25 -9.47
C LYS A 3 -1.61 -10.01 -10.37
N LYS A 4 -2.73 -9.32 -10.68
CA LYS A 4 -2.72 -8.04 -11.41
C LYS A 4 -2.82 -6.87 -10.45
N LYS A 5 -2.23 -5.74 -10.83
CA LYS A 5 -2.24 -4.51 -10.03
C LYS A 5 -3.46 -3.66 -10.38
N GLY A 6 -3.98 -2.98 -9.37
CA GLY A 6 -5.06 -2.01 -9.52
C GLY A 6 -4.87 -0.83 -8.59
N LYS A 7 -5.43 0.32 -8.97
CA LYS A 7 -5.49 1.53 -8.15
C LYS A 7 -6.81 1.55 -7.41
N VAL A 8 -6.77 1.71 -6.09
CA VAL A 8 -7.98 1.93 -5.28
C VAL A 8 -8.52 3.33 -5.60
N GLU A 9 -9.71 3.40 -6.20
CA GLU A 9 -10.39 4.67 -6.49
C GLU A 9 -11.29 5.10 -5.32
N LYS A 10 -11.95 4.14 -4.66
CA LYS A 10 -12.84 4.42 -3.54
C LYS A 10 -12.94 3.26 -2.56
N VAL A 11 -12.82 3.53 -1.27
CA VAL A 11 -13.14 2.56 -0.20
C VAL A 11 -14.60 2.73 0.22
N ARG A 12 -15.31 1.63 0.45
CA ARG A 12 -16.70 1.55 0.90
C ARG A 12 -16.84 0.62 2.08
N ASN A 13 -17.73 0.98 3.01
CA ASN A 13 -18.13 0.15 4.17
C ASN A 13 -16.93 -0.48 4.89
N GLN A 14 -15.80 0.25 4.94
CA GLN A 14 -14.52 -0.11 5.53
C GLN A 14 -13.76 -1.28 4.87
N TYR A 15 -14.43 -2.27 4.30
CA TYR A 15 -13.82 -3.53 3.86
C TYR A 15 -13.91 -3.81 2.37
N THR A 16 -14.53 -2.92 1.59
CA THR A 16 -14.68 -3.10 0.14
C THR A 16 -14.08 -1.91 -0.59
N ALA A 17 -13.49 -2.14 -1.76
CA ALA A 17 -12.93 -1.09 -2.60
C ALA A 17 -13.42 -1.21 -4.04
N ASP A 18 -13.67 -0.07 -4.69
CA ASP A 18 -13.61 -0.01 -6.15
C ASP A 18 -12.15 0.16 -6.57
N VAL A 19 -11.71 -0.78 -7.40
CA VAL A 19 -10.33 -0.89 -7.87
C VAL A 19 -10.36 -0.75 -9.39
N ARG A 20 -9.60 0.22 -9.91
CA ARG A 20 -9.31 0.31 -11.33
C ARG A 20 -8.09 -0.52 -11.69
N MET A 21 -8.27 -1.53 -12.52
CA MET A 21 -7.16 -2.37 -12.99
C MET A 21 -6.19 -1.55 -13.84
N VAL A 22 -4.88 -1.71 -13.59
CA VAL A 22 -3.85 -0.93 -14.30
C VAL A 22 -3.81 -1.30 -15.79
N ASP A 23 -3.81 -2.60 -16.09
CA ASP A 23 -3.66 -3.12 -17.45
C ASP A 23 -4.94 -2.94 -18.28
N SER A 24 -6.07 -3.47 -17.79
CA SER A 24 -7.34 -3.52 -18.55
C SER A 24 -8.21 -2.28 -18.40
N ARG A 25 -7.94 -1.43 -17.42
CA ARG A 25 -8.77 -0.26 -17.03
C ARG A 25 -10.16 -0.60 -16.48
N ASP A 26 -10.48 -1.88 -16.29
CA ASP A 26 -11.76 -2.30 -15.70
C ASP A 26 -11.93 -1.72 -14.29
N LEU A 27 -13.17 -1.32 -13.97
CA LEU A 27 -13.57 -0.99 -12.60
C LEU A 27 -14.24 -2.21 -11.98
N ILE A 28 -13.61 -2.77 -10.95
CA ILE A 28 -14.15 -3.92 -10.24
C ILE A 28 -14.27 -3.60 -8.75
N ARG A 29 -15.29 -4.17 -8.12
CA ARG A 29 -15.46 -4.09 -6.68
C ARG A 29 -14.92 -5.34 -6.01
N LEU A 30 -14.02 -5.18 -5.04
CA LEU A 30 -13.38 -6.28 -4.33
C LEU A 30 -13.40 -6.03 -2.82
N GLU A 31 -13.54 -7.10 -2.06
CA GLU A 31 -13.31 -7.12 -0.61
C GLU A 31 -11.81 -7.07 -0.32
N GLN A 32 -11.46 -6.56 0.85
CA GLN A 32 -10.08 -6.42 1.31
C GLN A 32 -9.33 -7.76 1.32
N GLU A 33 -10.00 -8.86 1.68
CA GLU A 33 -9.39 -10.20 1.75
C GLU A 33 -8.95 -10.73 0.38
N MET A 34 -9.47 -10.15 -0.72
CA MET A 34 -9.07 -10.47 -2.09
C MET A 34 -7.92 -9.59 -2.61
N LEU A 35 -7.37 -8.70 -1.77
CA LEU A 35 -6.36 -7.73 -2.13
C LEU A 35 -5.10 -7.87 -1.27
N GLU A 36 -3.96 -7.55 -1.86
CA GLU A 36 -2.70 -7.38 -1.16
C GLU A 36 -2.17 -5.97 -1.40
N THR A 37 -1.37 -5.45 -0.47
CA THR A 37 -0.67 -4.18 -0.66
C THR A 37 0.47 -4.35 -1.67
N VAL A 38 0.81 -3.26 -2.37
CA VAL A 38 1.96 -3.26 -3.28
C VAL A 38 3.14 -2.61 -2.56
N ILE A 39 4.22 -3.37 -2.37
CA ILE A 39 5.49 -2.85 -1.86
C ILE A 39 6.33 -2.36 -3.06
N PRO A 40 6.60 -1.04 -3.19
CA PRO A 40 7.43 -0.53 -4.28
C PRO A 40 8.92 -0.65 -3.97
N ASN A 41 9.75 -0.33 -4.96
CA ASN A 41 11.20 -0.22 -4.79
C ASN A 41 11.56 0.86 -3.74
N VAL A 42 12.73 0.70 -3.11
CA VAL A 42 13.33 1.72 -2.24
C VAL A 42 13.42 3.07 -2.95
N GLY A 43 13.17 4.14 -2.19
CA GLY A 43 13.12 5.52 -2.67
C GLY A 43 11.78 5.95 -3.27
N LYS A 44 10.79 5.04 -3.40
CA LYS A 44 9.46 5.38 -3.88
C LYS A 44 8.51 5.78 -2.75
N ALA A 45 7.54 6.60 -3.09
CA ALA A 45 6.50 7.04 -2.17
C ALA A 45 5.51 5.91 -1.85
N VAL A 46 5.09 5.87 -0.60
CA VAL A 46 4.09 4.96 -0.06
C VAL A 46 3.14 5.74 0.87
N ARG A 47 2.01 5.11 1.19
CA ARG A 47 1.09 5.57 2.23
C ARG A 47 0.93 4.50 3.28
N LEU A 48 0.90 4.92 4.54
CA LEU A 48 0.52 4.05 5.64
C LEU A 48 -0.99 3.83 5.63
N VAL A 49 -1.44 2.58 5.60
CA VAL A 49 -2.85 2.22 5.44
C VAL A 49 -3.48 1.64 6.71
N LYS A 50 -2.66 1.33 7.72
CA LYS A 50 -3.06 0.84 9.06
C LYS A 50 -2.24 1.52 10.17
N GLY A 51 -2.63 1.30 11.42
CA GLY A 51 -1.94 1.81 12.61
C GLY A 51 -2.14 3.31 12.88
N THR A 52 -1.44 3.83 13.88
CA THR A 52 -1.57 5.22 14.37
C THR A 52 -1.17 6.27 13.34
N HIS A 53 -0.28 5.91 12.40
CA HIS A 53 0.19 6.81 11.35
C HIS A 53 -0.59 6.66 10.03
N LYS A 54 -1.73 5.95 10.04
CA LYS A 54 -2.59 5.74 8.87
C LYS A 54 -2.91 7.06 8.16
N GLY A 55 -2.80 7.06 6.84
CA GLY A 55 -3.03 8.20 5.96
C GLY A 55 -1.77 9.00 5.64
N ARG A 56 -0.73 8.91 6.47
CA ARG A 56 0.53 9.63 6.25
C ARG A 56 1.29 9.07 5.04
N LYS A 57 1.91 9.99 4.29
CA LYS A 57 2.86 9.66 3.22
C LYS A 57 4.23 9.38 3.82
N ALA A 58 4.96 8.48 3.17
CA ALA A 58 6.32 8.11 3.54
C ALA A 58 7.14 7.73 2.30
N THR A 59 8.45 7.63 2.46
CA THR A 59 9.38 7.12 1.45
C THR A 59 9.90 5.75 1.87
N MET A 60 9.86 4.77 0.96
CA MET A 60 10.42 3.44 1.20
C MET A 60 11.93 3.52 1.41
N ARG A 61 12.45 2.98 2.53
CA ARG A 61 13.89 2.99 2.85
C ARG A 61 14.53 1.60 2.76
N ALA A 62 13.85 0.56 3.22
CA ALA A 62 14.33 -0.82 3.11
C ALA A 62 13.16 -1.81 3.04
N VAL A 63 13.43 -2.99 2.49
CA VAL A 63 12.50 -4.12 2.45
C VAL A 63 13.22 -5.33 3.02
N ASP A 64 12.65 -5.93 4.06
CA ASP A 64 13.06 -7.20 4.62
C ASP A 64 12.08 -8.28 4.13
N PHE A 65 12.57 -9.14 3.24
CA PHE A 65 11.78 -10.23 2.65
C PHE A 65 11.63 -11.42 3.58
N GLU A 66 12.59 -11.65 4.49
CA GLU A 66 12.53 -12.74 5.46
C GLU A 66 11.60 -12.38 6.62
N GLY A 67 11.67 -11.13 7.07
CA GLY A 67 10.81 -10.58 8.13
C GLY A 67 9.43 -10.11 7.67
N PHE A 68 9.13 -10.15 6.36
CA PHE A 68 7.88 -9.65 5.76
C PHE A 68 7.52 -8.22 6.20
N CYS A 69 8.54 -7.37 6.33
CA CYS A 69 8.39 -5.99 6.82
C CYS A 69 9.27 -5.00 6.07
N VAL A 70 8.98 -3.71 6.25
CA VAL A 70 9.66 -2.61 5.59
C VAL A 70 10.07 -1.53 6.57
N SER A 71 11.05 -0.73 6.15
CA SER A 71 11.42 0.53 6.77
C SER A 71 10.98 1.69 5.89
N VAL A 72 10.39 2.71 6.49
CA VAL A 72 9.95 3.93 5.79
C VAL A 72 10.36 5.18 6.55
N GLU A 73 10.46 6.30 5.83
CA GLU A 73 10.65 7.62 6.41
C GLU A 73 9.44 8.49 6.12
N LEU A 74 8.80 9.01 7.16
CA LEU A 74 7.69 9.95 7.03
C LEU A 74 8.18 11.32 6.54
N GLU A 75 7.27 12.15 6.03
CA GLU A 75 7.63 13.50 5.53
C GLU A 75 8.21 14.44 6.61
N ASP A 76 8.02 14.15 7.89
CA ASP A 76 8.61 14.90 9.01
C ASP A 76 10.00 14.37 9.42
N GLY A 77 10.56 13.43 8.66
CA GLY A 77 11.86 12.80 8.92
C GLY A 77 11.82 11.63 9.91
N THR A 78 10.64 11.29 10.44
CA THR A 78 10.51 10.14 11.36
C THR A 78 10.80 8.83 10.62
N LEU A 79 11.79 8.07 11.11
CA LEU A 79 12.09 6.71 10.63
C LEU A 79 11.23 5.69 11.38
N MET A 80 10.65 4.77 10.62
CA MET A 80 9.86 3.65 11.15
C MET A 80 10.35 2.36 10.52
N ASP A 81 10.85 1.45 11.36
CA ASP A 81 11.34 0.13 10.96
C ASP A 81 10.35 -0.98 11.35
N GLY A 82 10.45 -2.13 10.69
CA GLY A 82 9.67 -3.32 11.05
C GLY A 82 8.18 -3.22 10.76
N LEU A 83 7.76 -2.32 9.86
CA LEU A 83 6.36 -2.20 9.46
C LEU A 83 5.94 -3.40 8.60
N PRO A 84 4.94 -4.20 9.01
CA PRO A 84 4.45 -5.30 8.18
C PRO A 84 3.93 -4.80 6.82
N TYR A 85 4.04 -5.62 5.78
CA TYR A 85 3.64 -5.23 4.42
C TYR A 85 2.19 -4.74 4.33
N ASP A 86 1.27 -5.28 5.13
CA ASP A 86 -0.14 -4.90 5.12
C ASP A 86 -0.43 -3.51 5.70
N GLN A 87 0.59 -2.85 6.27
CA GLN A 87 0.50 -1.47 6.77
C GLN A 87 0.96 -0.44 5.74
N VAL A 88 1.62 -0.85 4.65
CA VAL A 88 2.27 0.06 3.70
C VAL A 88 1.85 -0.29 2.29
N CYS A 89 1.40 0.71 1.52
CA CYS A 89 1.04 0.50 0.12
C CYS A 89 1.63 1.59 -0.78
N LYS A 90 2.10 1.19 -1.96
CA LYS A 90 2.51 2.09 -3.04
C LYS A 90 1.42 3.12 -3.33
N ILE A 91 1.83 4.36 -3.54
CA ILE A 91 0.99 5.39 -4.14
C ILE A 91 1.55 5.78 -5.51
N ASP A 92 0.65 6.02 -6.45
CA ASP A 92 0.97 6.66 -7.72
C ASP A 92 0.61 8.14 -7.55
N ASP A 93 1.64 8.96 -7.30
CA ASP A 93 1.57 10.42 -7.43
C ASP A 93 1.69 10.81 -8.91
#